data_AF-A0A6A3CJR5-F1
#
_entry.id   AF-A0A6A3CJR5-F1
#
_cell.length_a   1.000
_cell.length_b   1.000
_cell.length_c   1.000
_cell.angle_alpha   90.00
_cell.angle_beta   90.00
_cell.angle_gamma   90.00
#
_symmetry.space_group_name_H-M   'P 1'
#
loop_
_entity.id
_entity.type
_entity.pdbx_description
1 polymer ?
#
loop_
_entity_poly.entity_id
_entity_poly.type
_entity_poly.pdbx_seq_one_letter_code
_entity_poly.pdbx_strand_id
1 'polypeptide(L)'
;MAKLSPGKTTLHYKPAPFMAGFTSRGPNVVDPYILKPDITAPGLNILAAWSEASSPTKLPEDHRSVKYNIYSGTSMSCPHVSGAAALLKAIHPHWSVAAIKSALMTTATITNSLGKTIKDANDNEATPFQFGSGHFRPTKAIDPGLIYDATYNDYLLYLCTAGPNALIEFNYTFKCPANPPSTFSLNYPSFAIPNLNTTLTFTRTVTNIGRPKSTYFFSVKPPLGVLVEATPNMLPFKRIGEKLSFNITVSPRNDVKVKNSEYGFGWYSWDDGYYHVRSPMGVYLP
;
A
#
# COMPACT_ATOMS: atom_id res chain seq x y z
N MET A 1 33.06 34.76 19.25
CA MET A 1 33.22 34.48 17.80
C MET A 1 32.56 33.15 17.50
N ALA A 2 31.56 33.09 16.62
CA ALA A 2 30.95 31.83 16.20
C ALA A 2 31.66 31.31 14.93
N LYS A 3 31.89 30.00 14.83
CA LYS A 3 32.51 29.36 13.66
C LYS A 3 31.57 28.29 13.11
N LEU A 4 31.27 28.38 11.82
CA LEU A 4 30.57 27.32 11.08
C LEU A 4 31.60 26.31 10.55
N SER A 5 31.41 25.04 10.86
CA SER A 5 32.24 23.95 10.33
C SER A 5 31.62 23.36 9.05
N PRO A 6 32.40 22.66 8.21
CA PRO A 6 31.86 21.97 7.05
C PRO A 6 30.72 21.02 7.40
N GLY A 7 29.77 20.85 6.48
CA GLY A 7 28.65 19.92 6.64
C GLY A 7 29.14 18.48 6.79
N LYS A 8 28.47 17.72 7.67
CA LYS A 8 28.77 16.30 7.91
C LYS A 8 27.53 15.45 7.59
N THR A 9 27.73 14.34 6.90
CA THR A 9 26.69 13.33 6.69
C THR A 9 26.63 12.39 7.89
N THR A 10 25.44 12.25 8.47
CA THR A 10 25.18 11.28 9.54
C THR A 10 24.53 10.04 8.94
N LEU A 11 25.25 8.92 8.98
CA LEU A 11 24.72 7.62 8.58
C LEU A 11 23.94 6.98 9.75
N HIS A 12 23.01 6.08 9.42
CA HIS A 12 22.20 5.34 10.40
C HIS A 12 21.37 6.23 11.33
N TYR A 13 20.79 7.31 10.79
CA TYR A 13 19.83 8.14 11.53
C TYR A 13 18.70 7.28 12.12
N LYS A 14 18.33 7.56 13.37
CA LYS A 14 17.23 6.90 14.08
C LYS A 14 16.32 7.96 14.73
N PRO A 15 14.99 7.79 14.69
CA PRO A 15 14.27 6.70 14.03
C PRO A 15 14.22 6.88 12.49
N ALA A 16 14.29 5.77 11.76
CA ALA A 16 14.05 5.73 10.31
C ALA A 16 13.41 4.39 9.88
N PRO A 17 12.47 4.38 8.93
CA PRO A 17 11.88 5.55 8.28
C PRO A 17 10.91 6.32 9.19
N PHE A 18 10.60 7.55 8.77
CA PHE A 18 9.50 8.37 9.26
C PHE A 18 8.86 9.06 8.04
N MET A 19 7.63 9.55 8.18
CA MET A 19 6.94 10.22 7.08
C MET A 19 7.41 11.67 6.95
N ALA A 20 7.89 12.05 5.77
CA ALA A 20 8.28 13.42 5.48
C ALA A 20 7.07 14.36 5.54
N GLY A 21 7.26 15.57 6.07
CA GLY A 21 6.15 16.54 6.27
C GLY A 21 5.43 16.95 4.99
N PHE A 22 6.11 16.90 3.84
CA PHE A 22 5.55 17.26 2.53
C PHE A 22 4.75 16.13 1.85
N THR A 23 4.74 14.91 2.40
CA THR A 23 4.07 13.78 1.73
C THR A 23 2.56 13.99 1.69
N SER A 24 1.96 13.82 0.51
CA SER A 24 0.50 13.80 0.37
C SER A 24 -0.10 12.64 1.17
N ARG A 25 -1.33 12.83 1.63
CA ARG A 25 -2.06 11.90 2.49
C ARG A 25 -3.39 11.50 1.83
N GLY A 26 -3.87 10.31 2.14
CA GLY A 26 -5.23 9.88 1.82
C GLY A 26 -6.30 10.60 2.66
N PRO A 27 -7.59 10.25 2.49
CA PRO A 27 -8.09 9.15 1.66
C PRO A 27 -7.99 9.42 0.15
N ASN A 28 -8.25 8.39 -0.65
CA ASN A 28 -8.40 8.54 -2.10
C ASN A 28 -9.71 9.30 -2.40
N VAL A 29 -9.59 10.49 -2.98
CA VAL A 29 -10.75 11.34 -3.32
C VAL A 29 -11.53 10.84 -4.55
N VAL A 30 -10.91 9.99 -5.38
CA VAL A 30 -11.54 9.45 -6.60
C VAL A 30 -12.38 8.22 -6.27
N ASP A 31 -11.79 7.29 -5.52
CA ASP A 31 -12.51 6.14 -4.99
C ASP A 31 -12.14 5.93 -3.52
N PRO A 32 -12.97 6.40 -2.56
CA PRO A 32 -12.67 6.33 -1.15
C PRO A 32 -12.65 4.91 -0.59
N TYR A 33 -13.09 3.91 -1.36
CA TYR A 33 -13.00 2.51 -0.97
C TYR A 33 -11.61 1.90 -1.19
N ILE A 34 -10.76 2.55 -2.00
CA ILE A 34 -9.36 2.16 -2.21
C ILE A 34 -8.45 3.02 -1.32
N LEU A 35 -7.81 2.38 -0.35
CA LEU A 35 -6.84 3.03 0.54
C LEU A 35 -5.64 3.54 -0.26
N LYS A 36 -5.30 4.83 -0.06
CA LYS A 36 -4.12 5.48 -0.63
C LYS A 36 -3.34 6.29 0.41
N PRO A 37 -2.01 6.42 0.28
CA PRO A 37 -1.15 5.81 -0.76
C PRO A 37 -1.02 4.29 -0.61
N ASP A 38 -0.37 3.61 -1.56
CA ASP A 38 -0.23 2.13 -1.51
C ASP A 38 0.92 1.67 -0.61
N ILE A 39 2.05 2.39 -0.64
CA ILE A 39 3.33 1.99 -0.04
C ILE A 39 4.24 3.21 0.16
N THR A 40 5.25 3.07 1.02
CA THR A 40 6.27 4.09 1.29
C THR A 40 7.66 3.60 0.91
N ALA A 41 8.49 4.52 0.39
CA ALA A 41 9.89 4.29 0.06
C ALA A 41 10.73 5.56 0.30
N PRO A 42 12.08 5.47 0.37
CA PRO A 42 12.95 6.62 0.63
C PRO A 42 12.77 7.75 -0.40
N GLY A 43 12.45 8.95 0.08
CA GLY A 43 12.28 10.14 -0.78
C GLY A 43 12.75 11.44 -0.15
N LEU A 44 13.43 11.38 1.00
CA LEU A 44 13.97 12.55 1.69
C LEU A 44 15.49 12.50 1.59
N ASN A 45 16.10 13.56 1.07
CA ASN A 45 17.54 13.71 0.88
C ASN A 45 18.18 12.58 0.07
N ILE A 46 17.61 12.28 -1.10
CA ILE A 46 18.11 11.26 -2.02
C ILE A 46 19.16 11.88 -2.94
N LEU A 47 20.36 11.30 -2.94
CA LEU A 47 21.42 11.62 -3.88
C LEU A 47 21.17 10.90 -5.22
N ALA A 48 21.12 11.64 -6.32
CA ALA A 48 20.99 11.08 -7.66
C ALA A 48 21.76 11.93 -8.69
N ALA A 49 21.89 11.40 -9.92
CA ALA A 49 22.52 12.13 -11.02
C ALA A 49 21.79 13.45 -11.30
N TRP A 50 22.55 14.46 -11.71
CA TRP A 50 22.05 15.80 -11.99
C TRP A 50 22.71 16.36 -13.25
N SER A 51 21.96 17.17 -14.00
CA SER A 51 22.50 17.82 -15.19
C SER A 51 23.45 18.94 -14.79
N GLU A 52 24.66 18.93 -15.36
CA GLU A 52 25.66 19.99 -15.17
C GLU A 52 25.23 21.34 -15.78
N ALA A 53 24.15 21.36 -16.59
CA ALA A 53 23.52 22.56 -17.12
C ALA A 53 22.52 23.22 -16.15
N SER A 54 22.21 22.60 -15.02
CA SER A 54 21.26 23.11 -14.03
C SER A 54 21.92 23.22 -12.66
N SER A 55 21.76 24.37 -12.00
CA SER A 55 22.33 24.58 -10.68
C SER A 55 21.68 23.69 -9.62
N PRO A 56 22.41 23.28 -8.56
CA PRO A 56 21.88 22.41 -7.51
C PRO A 56 20.63 22.96 -6.82
N THR A 57 20.58 24.28 -6.62
CA THR A 57 19.45 24.97 -5.95
C THR A 57 18.36 25.42 -6.92
N LYS A 58 18.63 25.41 -8.23
CA LYS A 58 17.78 26.01 -9.28
C LYS A 58 17.57 27.52 -9.13
N LEU A 59 18.36 28.19 -8.30
CA LEU A 59 18.33 29.64 -8.18
C LEU A 59 19.21 30.30 -9.27
N PRO A 60 18.81 31.46 -9.82
CA PRO A 60 19.57 32.17 -10.84
C PRO A 60 21.01 32.52 -10.42
N GLU A 61 21.22 32.77 -9.13
CA GLU A 61 22.51 33.20 -8.56
C GLU A 61 23.44 32.03 -8.24
N ASP A 62 22.94 30.79 -8.28
CA ASP A 62 23.74 29.59 -8.04
C ASP A 62 24.40 29.14 -9.34
N HIS A 63 25.67 29.50 -9.52
CA HIS A 63 26.45 29.14 -10.69
C HIS A 63 27.21 27.81 -10.55
N ARG A 64 26.95 27.04 -9.48
CA ARG A 64 27.63 25.74 -9.28
C ARG A 64 27.12 24.73 -10.31
N SER A 65 28.03 23.86 -10.76
CA SER A 65 27.72 22.70 -11.58
C SER A 65 28.13 21.42 -10.84
N VAL A 66 27.25 20.43 -10.81
CA VAL A 66 27.46 19.16 -10.09
C VAL A 66 26.93 17.99 -10.90
N LYS A 67 27.60 16.85 -10.79
CA LYS A 67 27.17 15.58 -11.41
C LYS A 67 26.09 14.85 -10.62
N TYR A 68 25.97 15.17 -9.34
CA TYR A 68 25.01 14.59 -8.42
C TYR A 68 24.42 15.67 -7.53
N ASN A 69 23.13 15.55 -7.23
CA ASN A 69 22.41 16.47 -6.36
C ASN A 69 21.58 15.69 -5.33
N ILE A 70 21.32 16.32 -4.18
CA ILE A 70 20.46 15.78 -3.13
C ILE A 70 19.11 16.47 -3.25
N TYR A 71 18.06 15.69 -3.45
CA TYR A 71 16.71 16.22 -3.57
C TYR A 71 15.71 15.42 -2.73
N SER A 72 14.57 16.06 -2.46
CA SER A 72 13.50 15.48 -1.67
C SER A 72 12.17 15.58 -2.40
N GLY A 73 11.35 14.55 -2.26
CA GLY A 73 10.02 14.49 -2.85
C GLY A 73 9.54 13.06 -3.02
N THR A 74 8.22 12.90 -3.18
CA THR A 74 7.64 11.62 -3.62
C THR A 74 8.16 11.21 -5.00
N SER A 75 8.56 12.19 -5.84
CA SER A 75 9.31 11.97 -7.09
C SER A 75 10.61 11.20 -6.90
N MET A 76 11.21 11.20 -5.71
CA MET A 76 12.40 10.41 -5.38
C MET A 76 12.04 9.06 -4.75
N SER A 77 10.90 8.95 -4.05
CA SER A 77 10.37 7.65 -3.59
C SER A 77 9.91 6.75 -4.73
N CYS A 78 9.23 7.31 -5.73
CA CYS A 78 8.71 6.59 -6.89
C CYS A 78 9.75 5.69 -7.59
N PRO A 79 10.92 6.18 -8.03
CA PRO A 79 11.90 5.36 -8.75
C PRO A 79 12.48 4.21 -7.91
N HIS A 80 12.52 4.31 -6.57
CA HIS A 80 12.90 3.18 -5.72
C HIS A 80 11.90 2.02 -5.83
N VAL A 81 10.61 2.32 -5.78
CA VAL A 81 9.55 1.32 -5.92
C VAL A 81 9.52 0.78 -7.35
N SER A 82 9.68 1.64 -8.37
CA SER A 82 9.76 1.22 -9.77
C SER A 82 10.93 0.28 -10.03
N GLY A 83 12.11 0.56 -9.47
CA GLY A 83 13.27 -0.34 -9.55
C GLY A 83 13.01 -1.69 -8.89
N ALA A 84 12.40 -1.69 -7.70
CA ALA A 84 12.00 -2.94 -7.03
C ALA A 84 10.96 -3.72 -7.84
N ALA A 85 9.96 -3.05 -8.42
CA ALA A 85 8.96 -3.68 -9.28
C ALA A 85 9.57 -4.30 -10.54
N ALA A 86 10.54 -3.61 -11.17
CA ALA A 86 11.26 -4.14 -12.34
C ALA A 86 12.08 -5.39 -11.99
N LEU A 87 12.77 -5.39 -10.84
CA LEU A 87 13.51 -6.57 -10.36
C LEU A 87 12.56 -7.73 -10.04
N LEU A 88 11.42 -7.47 -9.41
CA LEU A 88 10.40 -8.48 -9.17
C LEU A 88 9.84 -9.05 -10.49
N LYS A 89 9.62 -8.22 -11.50
CA LYS A 89 9.21 -8.68 -12.83
C LYS A 89 10.29 -9.54 -13.51
N ALA A 90 11.56 -9.23 -13.31
CA ALA A 90 12.66 -10.03 -13.83
C ALA A 90 12.78 -11.39 -13.14
N ILE A 91 12.58 -11.44 -11.82
CA ILE A 91 12.60 -12.68 -11.03
C ILE A 91 11.33 -13.52 -11.28
N HIS A 92 10.18 -12.87 -11.45
CA HIS A 92 8.89 -13.49 -11.72
C HIS A 92 8.29 -12.99 -13.05
N PRO A 93 8.80 -13.47 -14.21
CA PRO A 93 8.39 -12.97 -15.52
C PRO A 93 6.89 -13.08 -15.80
N HIS A 94 6.21 -14.03 -15.17
CA HIS A 94 4.79 -14.30 -15.39
C HIS A 94 3.86 -13.52 -14.44
N TRP A 95 4.38 -12.82 -13.43
CA TRP A 95 3.54 -12.02 -12.56
C TRP A 95 2.90 -10.86 -13.30
N SER A 96 1.61 -10.65 -13.03
CA SER A 96 0.92 -9.45 -13.45
C SER A 96 1.45 -8.22 -12.70
N VAL A 97 1.07 -7.02 -13.16
CA VAL A 97 1.36 -5.77 -12.43
C VAL A 97 0.70 -5.78 -11.05
N ALA A 98 -0.52 -6.33 -10.93
CA ALA A 98 -1.24 -6.45 -9.67
C ALA A 98 -0.55 -7.42 -8.70
N ALA A 99 -0.01 -8.54 -9.18
CA ALA A 99 0.76 -9.48 -8.39
C ALA A 99 2.04 -8.86 -7.82
N ILE A 100 2.80 -8.12 -8.64
CA ILE A 100 4.01 -7.39 -8.18
C ILE A 100 3.65 -6.35 -7.12
N LYS A 101 2.59 -5.58 -7.39
CA LYS A 101 2.08 -4.59 -6.43
C LYS A 101 1.66 -5.25 -5.12
N SER A 102 0.92 -6.35 -5.19
CA SER A 102 0.53 -7.12 -4.01
C SER A 102 1.74 -7.57 -3.21
N ALA A 103 2.75 -8.14 -3.86
CA ALA A 103 3.96 -8.61 -3.19
C ALA A 103 4.68 -7.50 -2.43
N LEU A 104 4.80 -6.32 -3.04
CA LEU A 104 5.41 -5.14 -2.40
C LEU A 104 4.58 -4.65 -1.20
N MET A 105 3.25 -4.60 -1.34
CA MET A 105 2.35 -4.11 -0.30
C MET A 105 2.29 -5.06 0.89
N THR A 106 2.04 -6.36 0.67
CA THR A 106 1.78 -7.32 1.75
C THR A 106 3.01 -7.67 2.57
N THR A 107 4.22 -7.41 2.04
CA THR A 107 5.50 -7.65 2.72
C THR A 107 6.10 -6.39 3.35
N ALA A 108 5.46 -5.22 3.19
CA ALA A 108 5.93 -3.97 3.75
C ALA A 108 5.94 -3.98 5.30
N THR A 109 6.80 -3.17 5.91
CA THR A 109 6.86 -3.01 7.38
C THR A 109 6.25 -1.69 7.83
N ILE A 110 5.57 -1.72 8.98
CA ILE A 110 5.06 -0.52 9.66
C ILE A 110 5.96 -0.06 10.79
N THR A 111 7.13 -0.66 10.96
CA THR A 111 8.09 -0.33 12.01
C THR A 111 9.34 0.37 11.49
N ASN A 112 9.90 1.23 12.33
CA ASN A 112 11.18 1.90 12.12
C ASN A 112 12.34 1.06 12.69
N SER A 113 13.56 1.60 12.54
CA SER A 113 14.81 1.00 12.99
C SER A 113 14.93 0.78 14.51
N LEU A 114 13.98 1.29 15.31
CA LEU A 114 13.87 1.04 16.75
C LEU A 114 12.81 -0.01 17.09
N GLY A 115 12.19 -0.65 16.09
CA GLY A 115 11.09 -1.60 16.28
C GLY A 115 9.76 -0.93 16.67
N LYS A 116 9.72 0.41 16.71
CA LYS A 116 8.50 1.18 16.96
C LYS A 116 7.75 1.44 15.66
N THR A 117 6.48 1.76 15.75
CA THR A 117 5.66 2.20 14.61
C THR A 117 6.26 3.43 13.90
N ILE A 118 6.03 3.51 12.59
CA ILE A 118 6.44 4.67 11.79
C ILE A 118 5.70 5.91 12.30
N LYS A 119 6.45 6.99 12.48
CA LYS A 119 5.92 8.29 12.89
C LYS A 119 5.93 9.30 11.76
N ASP A 120 5.18 10.38 11.91
CA ASP A 120 5.22 11.52 11.02
C ASP A 120 6.26 12.56 11.41
N ALA A 121 6.40 13.62 10.62
CA ALA A 121 7.37 14.68 10.84
C ALA A 121 7.13 15.49 12.14
N ASN A 122 5.95 15.34 12.76
CA ASN A 122 5.56 15.97 14.01
C ASN A 122 5.66 15.00 15.21
N ASP A 123 6.29 13.84 15.02
CA ASP A 123 6.45 12.76 16.03
C ASP A 123 5.13 12.08 16.46
N ASN A 124 4.05 12.27 15.68
CA ASN A 124 2.80 11.54 15.86
C ASN A 124 2.87 10.16 15.20
N GLU A 125 2.04 9.23 15.67
CA GLU A 125 1.86 7.93 15.01
C GLU A 125 1.36 8.12 13.57
N ALA A 126 2.09 7.59 12.59
CA ALA A 126 1.65 7.68 11.20
C ALA A 126 0.54 6.67 10.94
N THR A 127 -0.35 7.02 10.02
CA THR A 127 -1.47 6.17 9.62
C THR A 127 -1.26 5.53 8.25
N PRO A 128 -2.04 4.49 7.89
CA PRO A 128 -2.11 3.99 6.52
C PRO A 128 -2.45 5.05 5.46
N PHE A 129 -3.14 6.14 5.79
CA PHE A 129 -3.31 7.26 4.84
C PHE A 129 -2.04 8.09 4.64
N GLN A 130 -0.98 7.85 5.40
CA GLN A 130 0.34 8.43 5.17
C GLN A 130 1.29 7.42 4.51
N PHE A 131 1.35 6.19 5.02
CA PHE A 131 2.34 5.22 4.55
C PHE A 131 1.81 4.07 3.68
N GLY A 132 0.49 3.96 3.51
CA GLY A 132 -0.18 2.86 2.84
C GLY A 132 0.01 1.54 3.57
N SER A 133 0.61 0.58 2.90
CA SER A 133 0.99 -0.70 3.51
C SER A 133 2.24 -0.57 4.38
N GLY A 134 3.03 0.50 4.28
CA GLY A 134 4.24 0.72 5.07
C GLY A 134 5.49 0.88 4.21
N HIS A 135 6.66 0.80 4.84
CA HIS A 135 7.94 0.88 4.14
C HIS A 135 8.22 -0.40 3.37
N PHE A 136 8.50 -0.26 2.08
CA PHE A 136 8.74 -1.38 1.17
C PHE A 136 9.95 -2.23 1.61
N ARG A 137 9.87 -3.55 1.35
CA ARG A 137 10.95 -4.50 1.65
C ARG A 137 11.22 -5.37 0.42
N PRO A 138 12.01 -4.87 -0.56
CA PRO A 138 12.21 -5.55 -1.84
C PRO A 138 12.62 -7.02 -1.70
N THR A 139 13.51 -7.35 -0.75
CA THR A 139 13.96 -8.73 -0.50
C THR A 139 12.86 -9.65 0.02
N LYS A 140 11.91 -9.14 0.82
CA LYS A 140 10.74 -9.91 1.26
C LYS A 140 9.70 -10.05 0.15
N ALA A 141 9.56 -9.05 -0.71
CA ALA A 141 8.62 -9.07 -1.82
C ALA A 141 8.97 -10.09 -2.91
N ILE A 142 10.18 -10.67 -2.91
CA ILE A 142 10.54 -11.77 -3.81
C ILE A 142 9.70 -13.01 -3.55
N ASP A 143 9.35 -13.27 -2.29
CA ASP A 143 8.58 -14.45 -1.88
C ASP A 143 7.55 -14.06 -0.82
N PRO A 144 6.42 -13.43 -1.22
CA PRO A 144 5.39 -12.95 -0.30
C PRO A 144 4.47 -14.06 0.23
N GLY A 145 4.60 -15.32 -0.21
CA GLY A 145 3.70 -16.42 0.17
C GLY A 145 2.36 -16.41 -0.56
N LEU A 146 1.57 -15.33 -0.42
CA LEU A 146 0.32 -15.12 -1.15
C LEU A 146 0.32 -13.78 -1.90
N ILE A 147 -0.37 -13.74 -3.04
CA ILE A 147 -0.61 -12.53 -3.83
C ILE A 147 -2.09 -12.32 -4.12
N TYR A 148 -2.52 -11.06 -4.06
CA TYR A 148 -3.80 -10.57 -4.55
C TYR A 148 -3.62 -10.18 -6.01
N ASP A 149 -3.92 -11.11 -6.90
CA ASP A 149 -3.77 -10.90 -8.35
C ASP A 149 -5.05 -10.29 -8.95
N ALA A 150 -4.89 -9.47 -9.97
CA ALA A 150 -5.98 -8.86 -10.72
C ALA A 150 -5.59 -8.76 -12.20
N THR A 151 -6.54 -9.07 -13.06
CA THR A 151 -6.40 -9.06 -14.51
C THR A 151 -6.77 -7.69 -15.08
N TYR A 152 -6.43 -7.47 -16.34
CA TYR A 152 -6.88 -6.29 -17.08
C TYR A 152 -8.42 -6.14 -17.08
N ASN A 153 -9.15 -7.25 -17.24
CA ASN A 153 -10.61 -7.25 -17.22
C ASN A 153 -11.19 -6.88 -15.85
N ASP A 154 -10.50 -7.21 -14.75
CA ASP A 154 -10.94 -6.80 -13.41
C ASP A 154 -10.89 -5.28 -13.26
N TYR A 155 -9.91 -4.61 -13.88
CA TYR A 155 -9.85 -3.15 -13.90
C TYR A 155 -10.91 -2.53 -14.83
N LEU A 156 -11.24 -3.18 -15.96
CA LEU A 156 -12.36 -2.72 -16.79
C LEU A 156 -13.69 -2.85 -16.06
N LEU A 157 -13.92 -3.96 -15.36
CA LEU A 157 -15.11 -4.15 -14.51
C LEU A 157 -15.16 -3.15 -13.37
N TYR A 158 -14.02 -2.83 -12.76
CA TYR A 158 -13.91 -1.75 -11.78
C TYR A 158 -14.31 -0.40 -12.40
N LEU A 159 -13.82 -0.05 -13.60
CA LEU A 159 -14.18 1.21 -14.26
C LEU A 159 -15.66 1.29 -14.64
N CYS A 160 -16.31 0.15 -14.90
CA CYS A 160 -17.75 0.09 -15.17
C CYS A 160 -18.63 0.59 -14.01
N THR A 161 -18.09 0.75 -12.79
CA THR A 161 -18.85 1.31 -11.65
C THR A 161 -19.26 2.75 -11.86
N ALA A 162 -18.55 3.49 -12.74
CA ALA A 162 -18.93 4.85 -13.12
C ALA A 162 -20.16 4.90 -14.07
N GLY A 163 -20.65 3.74 -14.53
CA GLY A 163 -21.85 3.60 -15.35
C GLY A 163 -21.62 2.79 -16.64
N PRO A 164 -22.69 2.44 -17.36
CA PRO A 164 -22.62 1.57 -18.55
C PRO A 164 -21.80 2.16 -19.71
N ASN A 165 -21.65 3.49 -19.75
CA ASN A 165 -20.90 4.21 -20.77
C ASN A 165 -19.47 4.61 -20.33
N ALA A 166 -19.05 4.23 -19.12
CA ALA A 166 -17.77 4.66 -18.53
C ALA A 166 -16.53 4.34 -19.39
N LEU A 167 -16.64 3.32 -20.25
CA LEU A 167 -15.54 2.86 -21.11
C LEU A 167 -15.63 3.36 -22.55
N ILE A 168 -16.75 3.98 -22.94
CA ILE A 168 -16.98 4.46 -24.31
C ILE A 168 -16.00 5.60 -24.63
N GLU A 169 -15.77 6.51 -23.68
CA GLU A 169 -14.83 7.63 -23.84
C GLU A 169 -13.37 7.17 -24.03
N PHE A 170 -13.04 5.96 -23.57
CA PHE A 170 -11.71 5.36 -23.74
C PHE A 170 -11.59 4.48 -24.99
N ASN A 171 -12.62 4.45 -25.84
CA ASN A 171 -12.69 3.65 -27.06
C ASN A 171 -12.44 2.14 -26.83
N TYR A 172 -12.83 1.63 -25.66
CA TYR A 172 -12.70 0.20 -25.37
C TYR A 172 -13.89 -0.59 -25.93
N THR A 173 -13.61 -1.76 -26.49
CA THR A 173 -14.63 -2.72 -26.98
C THR A 173 -15.30 -3.52 -25.85
N PHE A 174 -14.85 -3.35 -24.61
CA PHE A 174 -15.37 -4.06 -23.45
C PHE A 174 -16.76 -3.53 -23.07
N LYS A 175 -17.73 -4.44 -23.04
CA LYS A 175 -19.12 -4.11 -22.68
C LYS A 175 -19.30 -4.26 -21.18
N CYS A 176 -19.60 -3.15 -20.50
CA CYS A 176 -19.95 -3.17 -19.09
C CYS A 176 -21.23 -3.99 -18.86
N PRO A 177 -21.27 -4.84 -17.80
CA PRO A 177 -22.50 -5.51 -17.42
C PRO A 177 -23.57 -4.50 -16.98
N ALA A 178 -24.85 -4.85 -17.12
CA ALA A 178 -25.96 -3.98 -16.71
C ALA A 178 -25.89 -3.61 -15.21
N ASN A 179 -25.44 -4.55 -14.38
CA ASN A 179 -25.20 -4.37 -12.95
C ASN A 179 -23.71 -4.60 -12.65
N PRO A 180 -22.86 -3.55 -12.73
CA PRO A 180 -21.44 -3.68 -12.42
C PRO A 180 -21.22 -4.02 -10.94
N PRO A 181 -20.17 -4.81 -10.63
CA PRO A 181 -19.82 -5.09 -9.25
C PRO A 181 -19.39 -3.79 -8.55
N SER A 182 -19.54 -3.71 -7.22
CA SER A 182 -19.02 -2.57 -6.46
C SER A 182 -17.51 -2.41 -6.66
N THR A 183 -17.00 -1.16 -6.63
CA THR A 183 -15.54 -0.89 -6.67
C THR A 183 -14.78 -1.67 -5.59
N PHE A 184 -15.46 -1.95 -4.46
CA PHE A 184 -14.94 -2.73 -3.35
C PHE A 184 -14.63 -4.19 -3.69
N SER A 185 -15.12 -4.68 -4.83
CA SER A 185 -14.90 -6.04 -5.33
C SER A 185 -13.55 -6.19 -6.04
N LEU A 186 -12.87 -5.08 -6.39
CA LEU A 186 -11.52 -5.15 -6.95
C LEU A 186 -10.61 -5.90 -5.97
N ASN A 187 -9.90 -6.91 -6.49
CA ASN A 187 -9.06 -7.78 -5.66
C ASN A 187 -7.77 -7.08 -5.23
N TYR A 188 -7.90 -6.17 -4.26
CA TYR A 188 -6.86 -5.25 -3.84
C TYR A 188 -6.34 -5.60 -2.43
N PRO A 189 -5.02 -5.50 -2.16
CA PRO A 189 -4.39 -5.90 -0.90
C PRO A 189 -4.55 -4.85 0.23
N SER A 190 -5.59 -4.03 0.16
CA SER A 190 -5.97 -3.05 1.18
C SER A 190 -7.40 -2.60 0.92
N PHE A 191 -8.05 -1.97 1.89
CA PHE A 191 -9.36 -1.36 1.69
C PHE A 191 -9.56 -0.15 2.60
N ALA A 192 -10.45 0.75 2.19
CA ALA A 192 -10.97 1.79 3.07
C ALA A 192 -12.51 1.77 3.04
N ILE A 193 -13.16 2.16 4.13
CA ILE A 193 -14.61 2.27 4.22
C ILE A 193 -14.91 3.69 4.69
N PRO A 194 -15.39 4.59 3.81
CA PRO A 194 -15.61 5.99 4.15
C PRO A 194 -16.82 6.23 5.03
N ASN A 195 -17.71 5.24 5.16
CA ASN A 195 -18.87 5.32 6.01
C ASN A 195 -19.36 3.90 6.35
N LEU A 196 -19.09 3.43 7.57
CA LEU A 196 -19.56 2.13 8.05
C LEU A 196 -20.82 2.27 8.92
N ASN A 197 -21.98 2.38 8.25
CA ASN A 197 -23.30 2.37 8.89
C ASN A 197 -23.90 0.97 9.04
N THR A 198 -23.58 0.08 8.10
CA THR A 198 -24.14 -1.26 8.00
C THR A 198 -23.02 -2.27 7.76
N THR A 199 -23.32 -3.54 8.00
CA THR A 199 -22.39 -4.63 7.69
C THR A 199 -22.08 -4.66 6.19
N LEU A 200 -20.80 -4.64 5.84
CA LEU A 200 -20.31 -4.78 4.48
C LEU A 200 -19.58 -6.11 4.34
N THR A 201 -19.87 -6.85 3.26
CA THR A 201 -19.16 -8.09 2.94
C THR A 201 -18.64 -8.04 1.52
N PHE A 202 -17.40 -8.44 1.32
CA PHE A 202 -16.75 -8.43 0.01
C PHE A 202 -15.74 -9.56 -0.10
N THR A 203 -15.55 -10.04 -1.33
CA THR A 203 -14.68 -11.18 -1.60
C THR A 203 -13.28 -10.71 -1.98
N ARG A 204 -12.28 -11.45 -1.52
CA ARG A 204 -10.89 -11.38 -1.97
C ARG A 204 -10.45 -12.76 -2.42
N THR A 205 -9.53 -12.79 -3.37
CA THR A 205 -8.92 -14.02 -3.88
C THR A 205 -7.43 -13.92 -3.77
N VAL A 206 -6.81 -14.93 -3.18
CA VAL A 206 -5.35 -15.01 -3.04
C VAL A 206 -4.84 -16.21 -3.82
N THR A 207 -3.71 -16.02 -4.49
CA THR A 207 -2.98 -17.10 -5.17
C THR A 207 -1.77 -17.48 -4.32
N ASN A 208 -1.61 -18.76 -4.02
CA ASN A 208 -0.41 -19.25 -3.34
C ASN A 208 0.77 -19.30 -4.29
N ILE A 209 1.85 -18.61 -3.94
CA ILE A 209 3.11 -18.59 -4.68
C ILE A 209 4.30 -19.03 -3.81
N GLY A 210 4.05 -19.28 -2.52
CA GLY A 210 5.04 -19.76 -1.56
C GLY A 210 5.11 -21.29 -1.54
N ARG A 211 4.99 -21.87 -0.35
CA ARG A 211 5.17 -23.33 -0.15
C ARG A 211 3.91 -24.11 -0.57
N PRO A 212 4.03 -25.30 -1.17
CA PRO A 212 2.90 -26.21 -1.36
C PRO A 212 2.48 -26.83 -0.01
N LYS A 213 1.26 -27.37 0.07
CA LYS A 213 0.71 -27.98 1.29
C LYS A 213 0.82 -27.06 2.52
N SER A 214 0.51 -25.78 2.34
CA SER A 214 0.54 -24.74 3.38
C SER A 214 -0.87 -24.32 3.75
N THR A 215 -1.12 -24.09 5.04
CA THR A 215 -2.39 -23.60 5.53
C THR A 215 -2.19 -22.24 6.18
N TYR A 216 -2.90 -21.24 5.68
CA TYR A 216 -2.87 -19.89 6.24
C TYR A 216 -4.08 -19.67 7.15
N PHE A 217 -3.85 -19.04 8.29
CA PHE A 217 -4.87 -18.67 9.27
C PHE A 217 -5.11 -17.16 9.24
N PHE A 218 -6.37 -16.77 9.38
CA PHE A 218 -6.76 -15.37 9.42
C PHE A 218 -6.44 -14.75 10.79
N SER A 219 -5.83 -13.58 10.78
CA SER A 219 -5.58 -12.75 11.96
C SER A 219 -5.97 -11.31 11.66
N VAL A 220 -6.45 -10.58 12.67
CA VAL A 220 -6.94 -9.22 12.46
C VAL A 220 -6.75 -8.34 13.69
N LYS A 221 -6.36 -7.10 13.44
CA LYS A 221 -6.41 -5.99 14.40
C LYS A 221 -7.34 -4.93 13.84
N PRO A 222 -8.64 -4.95 14.20
CA PRO A 222 -9.60 -3.99 13.68
C PRO A 222 -9.42 -2.62 14.36
N PRO A 223 -9.90 -1.53 13.73
CA PRO A 223 -10.04 -0.25 14.41
C PRO A 223 -11.07 -0.32 15.55
N LEU A 224 -10.95 0.60 16.50
CA LEU A 224 -11.88 0.66 17.65
C LEU A 224 -13.32 0.82 17.17
N GLY A 225 -14.25 0.04 17.74
CA GLY A 225 -15.68 0.06 17.37
C GLY A 225 -16.03 -0.68 16.09
N VAL A 226 -15.08 -1.42 15.49
CA VAL A 226 -15.30 -2.21 14.28
C VAL A 226 -15.04 -3.69 14.57
N LEU A 227 -15.90 -4.56 14.04
CA LEU A 227 -15.68 -6.00 13.95
C LEU A 227 -15.28 -6.35 12.51
N VAL A 228 -14.29 -7.23 12.38
CA VAL A 228 -13.82 -7.73 11.08
C VAL A 228 -13.61 -9.23 11.16
N GLU A 229 -14.23 -9.96 10.24
CA GLU A 229 -14.20 -11.42 10.19
C GLU A 229 -13.92 -11.91 8.77
N ALA A 230 -13.34 -13.10 8.65
CA ALA A 230 -13.13 -13.77 7.37
C ALA A 230 -13.80 -15.13 7.32
N THR A 231 -14.47 -15.42 6.19
CA THR A 231 -15.12 -16.71 5.93
C THR A 231 -14.67 -17.26 4.57
N PRO A 232 -13.94 -18.39 4.54
CA PRO A 232 -13.42 -19.14 5.69
C PRO A 232 -12.32 -18.35 6.42
N ASN A 233 -12.04 -18.70 7.69
CA ASN A 233 -10.95 -18.12 8.49
C ASN A 233 -9.61 -18.88 8.33
N MET A 234 -9.56 -19.85 7.42
CA MET A 234 -8.41 -20.69 7.12
C MET A 234 -8.38 -21.03 5.63
N LEU A 235 -7.21 -20.99 5.02
CA LEU A 235 -7.00 -21.27 3.59
C LEU A 235 -5.96 -22.38 3.40
N PRO A 236 -6.39 -23.64 3.19
CA PRO A 236 -5.49 -24.76 2.94
C PRO A 236 -5.14 -24.86 1.45
N PHE A 237 -3.90 -24.56 1.09
CA PHE A 237 -3.39 -24.71 -0.27
C PHE A 237 -2.63 -26.03 -0.44
N LYS A 238 -2.99 -26.80 -1.46
CA LYS A 238 -2.37 -28.06 -1.82
C LYS A 238 -1.15 -27.86 -2.72
N ARG A 239 -1.17 -26.85 -3.60
CA ARG A 239 -0.10 -26.60 -4.59
C ARG A 239 0.17 -25.11 -4.80
N ILE A 240 1.34 -24.82 -5.39
CA ILE A 240 1.69 -23.50 -5.90
C ILE A 240 0.77 -23.17 -7.09
N GLY A 241 0.34 -21.92 -7.18
CA GLY A 241 -0.59 -21.41 -8.20
C GLY A 241 -2.07 -21.64 -7.89
N GLU A 242 -2.40 -22.35 -6.81
CA GLU A 242 -3.79 -22.53 -6.39
C GLU A 242 -4.37 -21.21 -5.87
N LYS A 243 -5.61 -20.94 -6.27
CA LYS A 243 -6.37 -19.74 -5.90
C LYS A 243 -7.47 -20.14 -4.93
N LEU A 244 -7.55 -19.43 -3.81
CA LEU A 244 -8.66 -19.56 -2.86
C LEU A 244 -9.26 -18.18 -2.59
N SER A 245 -10.57 -18.16 -2.45
CA SER A 245 -11.34 -16.95 -2.17
C SER A 245 -11.87 -16.98 -0.74
N PHE A 246 -11.99 -15.81 -0.15
CA PHE A 246 -12.59 -15.61 1.16
C PHE A 246 -13.40 -14.33 1.18
N ASN A 247 -14.43 -14.30 2.01
CA ASN A 247 -15.22 -13.11 2.27
C ASN A 247 -14.68 -12.40 3.50
N ILE A 248 -14.50 -11.09 3.41
CA ILE A 248 -14.25 -10.22 4.55
C ILE A 248 -15.58 -9.55 4.89
N THR A 249 -16.01 -9.69 6.13
CA THR A 249 -17.19 -9.03 6.68
C THR A 249 -16.74 -7.98 7.69
N VAL A 250 -17.20 -6.75 7.51
CA VAL A 250 -16.89 -5.60 8.37
C VAL A 250 -18.18 -5.01 8.90
N SER A 251 -18.32 -4.87 10.21
CA SER A 251 -19.54 -4.38 10.86
C SER A 251 -19.23 -3.42 12.01
N PRO A 252 -20.12 -2.44 12.27
CA PRO A 252 -19.99 -1.57 13.43
C PRO A 252 -20.33 -2.34 14.71
N ARG A 253 -19.64 -2.02 15.81
CA ARG A 253 -19.93 -2.57 17.14
C ARG A 253 -20.87 -1.66 17.91
N ASN A 254 -22.03 -2.20 18.28
CA ASN A 254 -23.05 -1.47 19.04
C ASN A 254 -22.68 -1.25 20.52
N ASP A 255 -21.73 -2.04 21.05
CA ASP A 255 -21.32 -2.01 22.45
C ASP A 255 -20.17 -1.03 22.75
N VAL A 256 -19.54 -0.47 21.71
CA VAL A 256 -18.44 0.49 21.84
C VAL A 256 -18.88 1.84 21.31
N LYS A 257 -19.09 2.81 22.21
CA LYS A 257 -19.36 4.20 21.81
C LYS A 257 -18.08 4.85 21.29
N VAL A 258 -17.94 4.96 19.98
CA VAL A 258 -16.88 5.74 19.33
C VAL A 258 -17.41 7.17 19.13
N LYS A 259 -16.71 8.16 19.67
CA LYS A 259 -17.04 9.60 19.51
C LYS A 259 -16.19 10.28 18.43
N ASN A 260 -15.67 9.52 17.47
CA ASN A 260 -14.68 10.04 16.54
C ASN A 260 -15.28 10.24 15.15
N SER A 261 -15.35 11.51 14.74
CA SER A 261 -15.55 11.91 13.34
C SER A 261 -14.26 11.74 12.52
N GLU A 262 -13.54 10.63 12.71
CA GLU A 262 -12.24 10.36 12.09
C GLU A 262 -12.10 8.88 11.71
N TYR A 263 -11.21 8.60 10.76
CA TYR A 263 -10.90 7.23 10.36
C TYR A 263 -10.13 6.50 11.47
N GLY A 264 -10.64 5.32 11.85
CA GLY A 264 -9.87 4.31 12.57
C GLY A 264 -9.07 3.45 11.59
N PHE A 265 -7.90 2.99 12.01
CA PHE A 265 -7.04 2.13 11.18
C PHE A 265 -6.77 0.78 11.83
N GLY A 266 -6.58 -0.23 10.98
CA GLY A 266 -6.30 -1.60 11.39
C GLY A 266 -5.60 -2.37 10.28
N TRP A 267 -5.53 -3.68 10.44
CA TRP A 267 -5.03 -4.60 9.42
C TRP A 267 -5.61 -5.99 9.61
N TYR A 268 -5.62 -6.76 8.54
CA TYR A 268 -5.81 -8.21 8.61
C TYR A 268 -4.62 -8.91 7.94
N SER A 269 -4.36 -10.17 8.29
CA SER A 269 -3.29 -10.95 7.71
C SER A 269 -3.67 -12.41 7.52
N TRP A 270 -2.95 -13.05 6.60
CA TRP A 270 -2.92 -14.50 6.42
C TRP A 270 -1.54 -15.01 6.83
N ASP A 271 -1.51 -15.95 7.75
CA ASP A 271 -0.30 -16.45 8.40
C ASP A 271 -0.19 -17.97 8.35
N ASP A 272 0.92 -18.52 7.87
CA ASP A 272 1.22 -19.96 7.91
C ASP A 272 2.37 -20.32 8.88
N GLY A 273 2.77 -19.36 9.72
CA GLY A 273 3.92 -19.44 10.63
C GLY A 273 5.28 -19.08 9.97
N TYR A 274 5.35 -18.95 8.66
CA TYR A 274 6.55 -18.53 7.92
C TYR A 274 6.32 -17.24 7.13
N TYR A 275 5.24 -17.19 6.36
CA TYR A 275 4.75 -16.01 5.65
C TYR A 275 3.72 -15.28 6.52
N HIS A 276 3.78 -13.96 6.45
CA HIS A 276 2.82 -13.04 7.07
C HIS A 276 2.33 -12.05 6.01
N VAL A 277 1.15 -12.30 5.45
CA VAL A 277 0.59 -11.56 4.32
C VAL A 277 -0.38 -10.51 4.84
N ARG A 278 0.11 -9.29 5.12
CA ARG A 278 -0.67 -8.24 5.78
C ARG A 278 -1.33 -7.29 4.79
N SER A 279 -2.59 -6.93 5.06
CA SER A 279 -3.36 -5.94 4.31
C SER A 279 -3.91 -4.85 5.25
N PRO A 280 -3.57 -3.55 5.05
CA PRO A 280 -4.07 -2.47 5.89
C PRO A 280 -5.54 -2.14 5.59
N MET A 281 -6.23 -1.60 6.58
CA MET A 281 -7.58 -1.05 6.44
C MET A 281 -7.74 0.32 7.10
N GLY A 282 -8.62 1.15 6.55
CA GLY A 282 -9.11 2.38 7.17
C GLY A 282 -10.64 2.38 7.20
N VAL A 283 -11.26 2.70 8.32
CA VAL A 283 -12.71 2.67 8.48
C VAL A 283 -13.16 3.94 9.18
N TYR A 284 -14.09 4.66 8.58
CA TYR A 284 -14.77 5.78 9.19
C TYR A 284 -16.10 5.30 9.79
N LEU A 285 -16.22 5.46 11.11
CA LEU A 285 -17.46 5.25 11.85
C LEU A 285 -18.15 6.61 12.00
N PRO A 286 -19.38 6.79 11.47
CA PRO A 286 -20.12 8.03 11.58
C PRO A 286 -20.70 8.29 12.98
#